data_AF-A0A3D2TPT9-F1
#
_entry.id   AF-A0A3D2TPT9-F1
#
_cell.length_a   1.000
_cell.length_b   1.000
_cell.length_c   1.000
_cell.angle_alpha   90.00
_cell.angle_beta   90.00
_cell.angle_gamma   90.00
#
_symmetry.space_group_name_H-M   'P 1'
#
loop_
_entity.id
_entity.type
_entity.pdbx_description
1 polymer ?
#
loop_
_entity_poly.entity_id
_entity_poly.type
_entity_poly.pdbx_seq_one_letter_code
_entity_poly.pdbx_strand_id
1 'polypeptide(L)'
;MKAEGLHVSWLVQILPYIEERNAYQLFDQSAGAYAQVNRDIRSMPISVIECPSFPGAERNDSKTAYRSTYAGCHYDQEAPIDAKNNGVLFLNSNLRYSDILDGSSQTLLLGEFRPDFNELGWVSGTRASLRNTGTINDLCILRERRINKELPPPGPLEVGGFASAHPGGINSVFADGSVQFISEDIDEDILHQIGHRSDGKLLKECF
;
A
#
# COMPACT_ATOMS: atom_id res chain seq x y z
N MET A 1 1.10 0.71 -20.64
CA MET A 1 0.42 -0.61 -20.72
C MET A 1 -0.70 -0.61 -19.70
N LYS A 2 -1.91 -1.10 -20.02
CA LYS A 2 -2.93 -1.34 -18.99
C LYS A 2 -2.48 -2.58 -18.20
N ALA A 3 -2.55 -2.53 -16.86
CA ALA A 3 -2.30 -3.71 -16.05
C ALA A 3 -3.31 -4.81 -16.44
N GLU A 4 -2.84 -5.94 -16.95
CA GLU A 4 -3.66 -7.11 -17.23
C GLU A 4 -3.65 -8.00 -15.98
N GLY A 5 -4.78 -8.07 -15.27
CA GLY A 5 -4.91 -8.88 -14.07
C GLY A 5 -6.29 -8.75 -13.42
N LEU A 6 -6.55 -9.56 -12.40
CA LEU A 6 -7.84 -9.61 -11.68
C LEU A 6 -7.99 -8.47 -10.65
N HIS A 7 -6.97 -7.61 -10.55
CA HIS A 7 -6.87 -6.47 -9.64
C HIS A 7 -7.12 -6.86 -8.18
N VAL A 8 -6.73 -8.08 -7.79
CA VAL A 8 -6.87 -8.59 -6.43
C VAL A 8 -5.64 -8.19 -5.62
N SER A 9 -5.87 -7.60 -4.46
CA SER A 9 -4.85 -7.13 -3.53
C SER A 9 -4.13 -8.29 -2.82
N TRP A 10 -2.90 -8.03 -2.39
CA TRP A 10 -2.15 -8.89 -1.48
C TRP A 10 -2.90 -9.13 -0.16
N LEU A 11 -3.74 -8.18 0.27
CA LEU A 11 -4.55 -8.28 1.48
C LEU A 11 -5.49 -9.49 1.45
N VAL A 12 -6.02 -9.85 0.28
CA VAL A 12 -6.86 -11.05 0.12
C VAL A 12 -6.05 -12.32 0.40
N GLN A 13 -4.78 -12.35 0.03
CA GLN A 13 -3.93 -13.54 0.20
C GLN A 13 -3.56 -13.81 1.66
N ILE A 14 -3.58 -12.78 2.52
CA ILE A 14 -3.22 -12.92 3.93
C ILE A 14 -4.41 -13.26 4.84
N LEU A 15 -5.66 -13.16 4.34
CA LEU A 15 -6.88 -13.42 5.13
C LEU A 15 -6.84 -14.72 5.95
N PRO A 16 -6.38 -15.87 5.41
CA PRO A 16 -6.33 -17.12 6.18
C PRO A 16 -5.40 -17.07 7.40
N TYR A 17 -4.45 -16.14 7.42
CA TYR A 17 -3.43 -15.99 8.47
C TYR A 17 -3.79 -14.91 9.49
N ILE A 18 -4.87 -14.16 9.27
CA ILE A 18 -5.37 -13.12 10.18
C ILE A 18 -6.76 -13.46 10.71
N GLU A 19 -7.05 -14.76 10.86
CA GLU A 19 -8.33 -15.30 11.36
C GLU A 19 -9.54 -15.04 10.43
N GLU A 20 -9.33 -14.61 9.19
CA GLU A 20 -10.38 -14.33 8.19
C GLU A 20 -10.53 -15.44 7.13
N ARG A 21 -10.33 -16.70 7.54
CA ARG A 21 -10.35 -17.86 6.64
C ARG A 21 -11.67 -18.04 5.89
N ASN A 22 -12.80 -17.73 6.52
CA ASN A 22 -14.11 -17.86 5.90
C ASN A 22 -14.29 -16.82 4.77
N ALA A 23 -13.83 -15.58 4.99
CA ALA A 23 -13.86 -14.54 3.96
C ALA A 23 -13.00 -14.94 2.76
N TYR A 24 -11.84 -15.55 3.00
CA TYR A 24 -10.98 -16.09 1.92
C TYR A 24 -11.67 -17.16 1.08
N GLN A 25 -12.37 -18.11 1.73
CA GLN A 25 -13.04 -19.21 1.04
C GLN A 25 -14.26 -18.74 0.23
N LEU A 26 -14.96 -17.71 0.69
CA LEU A 26 -16.12 -17.14 0.01
C LEU A 26 -15.74 -16.18 -1.12
N PHE A 27 -14.51 -15.65 -1.11
CA PHE A 27 -14.04 -14.72 -2.13
C PHE A 27 -13.63 -15.45 -3.41
N ASP A 28 -14.35 -15.20 -4.50
CA ASP A 28 -14.01 -15.73 -5.82
C ASP A 28 -12.91 -14.88 -6.46
N GLN A 29 -11.66 -15.34 -6.33
CA GLN A 29 -10.51 -14.66 -6.92
C GLN A 29 -10.57 -14.61 -8.44
N SER A 30 -11.14 -15.64 -9.09
CA SER A 30 -11.20 -15.75 -10.56
C SER A 30 -12.18 -14.77 -11.19
N ALA A 31 -13.25 -14.41 -10.47
CA ALA A 31 -14.18 -13.38 -10.88
C ALA A 31 -13.59 -11.95 -10.75
N GLY A 32 -12.55 -11.79 -9.92
CA GLY A 32 -11.82 -10.53 -9.72
C GLY A 32 -12.39 -9.61 -8.64
N ALA A 33 -11.65 -8.54 -8.34
CA ALA A 33 -11.92 -7.66 -7.19
C ALA A 33 -13.26 -6.91 -7.22
N TYR A 34 -13.81 -6.67 -8.41
CA TYR A 34 -15.01 -5.85 -8.59
C TYR A 34 -16.26 -6.66 -8.96
N ALA A 35 -16.18 -7.99 -8.97
CA ALA A 35 -17.29 -8.84 -9.30
C ALA A 35 -18.44 -8.71 -8.29
N GLN A 36 -19.67 -8.83 -8.77
CA GLN A 36 -20.86 -8.73 -7.93
C GLN A 36 -20.90 -9.82 -6.84
N VAL A 37 -20.35 -11.01 -7.12
CA VAL A 37 -20.23 -12.12 -6.16
C VAL A 37 -19.37 -11.76 -4.94
N ASN A 38 -18.39 -10.85 -5.11
CA ASN A 38 -17.45 -10.45 -4.07
C ASN A 38 -17.88 -9.17 -3.31
N ARG A 39 -19.08 -8.63 -3.60
CA ARG A 39 -19.55 -7.36 -3.03
C ARG A 39 -19.56 -7.39 -1.50
N ASP A 40 -20.08 -8.46 -0.91
CA ASP A 40 -20.27 -8.53 0.54
C ASP A 40 -18.91 -8.57 1.27
N ILE A 41 -17.99 -9.41 0.79
CA ILE A 41 -16.62 -9.51 1.32
C ILE A 41 -15.85 -8.21 1.14
N ARG A 42 -15.96 -7.55 -0.02
CA ARG A 42 -15.33 -6.25 -0.26
C ARG A 42 -15.79 -5.17 0.74
N SER A 43 -17.03 -5.30 1.21
CA SER A 43 -17.63 -4.39 2.19
C SER A 43 -17.42 -4.83 3.65
N MET A 44 -16.78 -5.98 3.89
CA MET A 44 -16.56 -6.50 5.23
C MET A 44 -15.55 -5.63 6.00
N PRO A 45 -15.84 -5.27 7.26
CA PRO A 45 -14.88 -4.58 8.11
C PRO A 45 -13.78 -5.53 8.57
N ILE A 46 -12.53 -5.10 8.45
CA ILE A 46 -11.35 -5.81 8.94
C ILE A 46 -10.52 -4.79 9.72
N SER A 47 -10.58 -4.83 11.04
CA SER A 47 -9.92 -3.83 11.89
C SER A 47 -8.38 -3.93 11.86
N VAL A 48 -7.84 -5.11 11.54
CA VAL A 48 -6.37 -5.34 11.45
C VAL A 48 -5.71 -4.51 10.35
N ILE A 49 -6.46 -4.13 9.31
CA ILE A 49 -5.92 -3.38 8.16
C ILE A 49 -6.22 -1.87 8.25
N GLU A 50 -6.59 -1.42 9.46
CA GLU A 50 -6.95 -0.05 9.79
C GLU A 50 -6.08 0.49 10.93
N CYS A 51 -5.52 1.66 10.71
CA CYS A 51 -4.74 2.41 11.68
C CYS A 51 -5.72 3.10 12.65
N PRO A 52 -5.63 2.84 13.97
CA PRO A 52 -6.52 3.45 14.97
C PRO A 52 -6.46 4.98 15.01
N SER A 53 -5.38 5.58 14.49
CA SER A 53 -5.20 7.03 14.46
C SER A 53 -5.73 7.69 13.19
N PHE A 54 -6.22 6.91 12.22
CA PHE A 54 -6.80 7.47 11.00
C PHE A 54 -8.17 8.10 11.30
N PRO A 55 -8.34 9.43 11.10
CA PRO A 55 -9.59 10.12 11.46
C PRO A 55 -10.67 10.06 10.37
N GLY A 56 -10.47 9.22 9.35
CA GLY A 56 -11.35 9.15 8.17
C GLY A 56 -12.44 8.09 8.30
N ALA A 57 -13.30 8.02 7.28
CA ALA A 57 -14.33 6.99 7.23
C ALA A 57 -13.74 5.63 6.84
N GLU A 58 -14.18 4.57 7.52
CA GLU A 58 -13.80 3.19 7.28
C GLU A 58 -14.15 2.67 5.86
N ARG A 59 -15.16 3.27 5.22
CA ARG A 59 -15.69 2.83 3.90
C ARG A 59 -15.56 3.93 2.86
N ASN A 60 -15.40 3.55 1.59
CA ASN A 60 -15.39 4.51 0.49
C ASN A 60 -16.71 5.31 0.38
N ASP A 61 -16.73 6.39 -0.41
CA ASP A 61 -17.89 7.30 -0.46
C ASP A 61 -19.19 6.62 -0.91
N SER A 62 -19.08 5.63 -1.80
CA SER A 62 -20.22 4.81 -2.25
C SER A 62 -20.66 3.76 -1.21
N LYS A 63 -19.92 3.62 -0.10
CA LYS A 63 -20.11 2.61 0.96
C LYS A 63 -20.08 1.17 0.45
N THR A 64 -19.48 0.94 -0.71
CA THR A 64 -19.40 -0.37 -1.37
C THR A 64 -18.16 -1.17 -0.98
N ALA A 65 -17.14 -0.51 -0.42
CA ALA A 65 -15.88 -1.14 -0.06
C ALA A 65 -15.35 -0.61 1.27
N TYR A 66 -14.79 -1.51 2.08
CA TYR A 66 -14.00 -1.14 3.26
C TYR A 66 -12.62 -0.65 2.80
N ARG A 67 -12.05 0.32 3.49
CA ARG A 67 -10.73 0.90 3.17
C ARG A 67 -9.65 0.17 3.94
N SER A 68 -8.44 0.22 3.43
CA SER A 68 -7.24 -0.08 4.22
C SER A 68 -6.46 1.20 4.42
N THR A 69 -5.71 1.26 5.51
CA THR A 69 -4.72 2.32 5.78
C THR A 69 -3.29 1.76 5.76
N TYR A 70 -3.11 0.51 5.33
CA TYR A 70 -1.80 -0.11 5.16
C TYR A 70 -1.64 -0.52 3.70
N ALA A 71 -0.50 -0.19 3.12
CA ALA A 71 -0.18 -0.50 1.73
C ALA A 71 1.15 -1.24 1.64
N GLY A 72 1.28 -2.05 0.59
CA GLY A 72 2.54 -2.67 0.23
C GLY A 72 3.44 -1.73 -0.55
N CYS A 73 4.75 -1.86 -0.35
CA CYS A 73 5.75 -1.14 -1.14
C CYS A 73 5.94 -1.82 -2.50
N HIS A 74 5.54 -1.13 -3.58
CA HIS A 74 5.70 -1.65 -4.94
C HIS A 74 6.94 -1.13 -5.64
N TYR A 75 7.38 0.11 -5.38
CA TYR A 75 8.51 0.73 -6.08
C TYR A 75 9.24 1.74 -5.19
N ASP A 76 10.50 2.03 -5.52
CA ASP A 76 11.34 3.00 -4.81
C ASP A 76 10.91 4.46 -5.08
N GLN A 77 10.33 4.75 -6.25
CA GLN A 77 9.96 6.11 -6.68
C GLN A 77 8.52 6.18 -7.19
N GLU A 78 8.03 7.39 -7.54
CA GLU A 78 6.72 7.49 -8.19
C GLU A 78 6.76 6.83 -9.57
N ALA A 79 6.02 5.73 -9.72
CA ALA A 79 5.92 4.99 -10.96
C ALA A 79 4.58 4.26 -11.07
N PRO A 80 4.13 3.95 -12.29
CA PRO A 80 3.01 3.04 -12.48
C PRO A 80 3.31 1.66 -11.90
N ILE A 81 2.28 1.01 -11.35
CA ILE A 81 2.35 -0.39 -10.92
C ILE A 81 2.62 -1.28 -12.14
N ASP A 82 3.74 -1.99 -12.12
CA ASP A 82 4.23 -2.81 -13.23
C ASP A 82 4.94 -4.08 -12.74
N ALA A 83 5.04 -5.08 -13.62
CA ALA A 83 5.72 -6.35 -13.34
C ALA A 83 7.25 -6.21 -13.21
N LYS A 84 7.82 -5.06 -13.60
CA LYS A 84 9.25 -4.76 -13.50
C LYS A 84 9.62 -3.90 -12.29
N ASN A 85 8.67 -3.61 -11.41
CA ASN A 85 8.95 -2.80 -10.23
C ASN A 85 9.94 -3.52 -9.27
N ASN A 86 10.68 -2.73 -8.49
CA ASN A 86 11.79 -3.15 -7.63
C ASN A 86 11.42 -3.30 -6.14
N GLY A 87 10.22 -2.91 -5.71
CA GLY A 87 9.73 -3.17 -4.37
C GLY A 87 9.42 -4.65 -4.13
N VAL A 88 8.86 -4.95 -2.96
CA VAL A 88 8.53 -6.33 -2.57
C VAL A 88 7.15 -6.76 -3.06
N LEU A 89 6.17 -5.84 -3.07
CA LEU A 89 4.79 -6.12 -3.44
C LEU A 89 4.41 -5.36 -4.72
N PHE A 90 4.51 -6.00 -5.88
CA PHE A 90 4.20 -5.40 -7.17
C PHE A 90 3.36 -6.32 -8.07
N LEU A 91 3.04 -5.87 -9.28
CA LEU A 91 2.10 -6.55 -10.15
C LEU A 91 2.50 -8.01 -10.43
N ASN A 92 1.63 -8.94 -10.04
CA ASN A 92 1.79 -10.38 -10.27
C ASN A 92 3.15 -10.93 -9.81
N SER A 93 3.74 -10.32 -8.77
CA SER A 93 5.05 -10.74 -8.26
C SER A 93 4.95 -12.05 -7.46
N ASN A 94 6.02 -12.85 -7.54
CA ASN A 94 6.25 -14.00 -6.68
C ASN A 94 7.72 -13.99 -6.27
N LEU A 95 8.00 -13.37 -5.13
CA LEU A 95 9.35 -13.26 -4.58
C LEU A 95 9.59 -14.29 -3.49
N ARG A 96 10.82 -14.79 -3.44
CA ARG A 96 11.35 -15.55 -2.32
C ARG A 96 12.11 -14.62 -1.39
N TYR A 97 12.26 -15.04 -0.14
CA TYR A 97 13.08 -14.32 0.82
C TYR A 97 14.53 -14.12 0.35
N SER A 98 15.07 -15.08 -0.43
CA SER A 98 16.39 -14.98 -1.07
C SER A 98 16.50 -13.93 -2.17
N ASP A 99 15.38 -13.40 -2.66
CA ASP A 99 15.36 -12.38 -3.73
C ASP A 99 15.48 -10.95 -3.15
N ILE A 100 15.51 -10.81 -1.82
CA ILE A 100 15.71 -9.55 -1.09
C ILE A 100 17.19 -9.43 -0.75
N LEU A 101 17.98 -8.96 -1.72
CA LEU A 101 19.44 -8.97 -1.66
C LEU A 101 20.02 -7.90 -0.74
N ASP A 102 19.30 -6.79 -0.53
CA ASP A 102 19.74 -5.67 0.33
C ASP A 102 19.51 -5.96 1.83
N GLY A 103 18.90 -7.11 2.14
CA GLY A 103 18.61 -7.57 3.49
C GLY A 103 17.18 -7.28 3.92
N SER A 104 16.50 -8.30 4.43
CA SER A 104 15.07 -8.19 4.78
C SER A 104 14.77 -7.16 5.87
N SER A 105 15.72 -6.89 6.77
CA SER A 105 15.59 -5.89 7.84
C SER A 105 15.82 -4.45 7.36
N GLN A 106 16.22 -4.26 6.09
CA GLN A 106 16.49 -2.96 5.47
C GLN A 106 15.55 -2.67 4.29
N THR A 107 14.74 -3.64 3.87
CA THR A 107 13.75 -3.47 2.80
C THR A 107 12.36 -3.29 3.38
N LEU A 108 11.71 -2.18 3.02
CA LEU A 108 10.33 -1.85 3.36
C LEU A 108 9.36 -2.81 2.68
N LEU A 109 8.48 -3.42 3.47
CA LEU A 109 7.42 -4.31 2.98
C LEU A 109 6.06 -3.60 2.96
N LEU A 110 5.64 -3.08 4.12
CA LEU A 110 4.37 -2.39 4.31
C LEU A 110 4.59 -1.03 4.98
N GLY A 111 3.69 -0.09 4.73
CA GLY A 111 3.66 1.17 5.43
C GLY A 111 2.24 1.71 5.57
N GLU A 112 2.07 2.63 6.50
CA GLU A 112 0.82 3.37 6.62
C GLU A 112 0.60 4.26 5.39
N PHE A 113 -0.64 4.32 4.93
CA PHE A 113 -1.06 5.28 3.92
C PHE A 113 -2.44 5.84 4.27
N ARG A 114 -2.73 7.03 3.77
CA ARG A 114 -4.05 7.67 3.93
C ARG A 114 -4.88 7.45 2.67
N PRO A 115 -5.97 6.66 2.74
CA PRO A 115 -6.84 6.47 1.59
C PRO A 115 -7.65 7.72 1.29
N ASP A 116 -7.88 7.97 0.00
CA ASP A 116 -8.74 9.06 -0.46
C ASP A 116 -10.23 8.63 -0.42
N PHE A 117 -11.14 9.57 -0.64
CA PHE A 117 -12.59 9.36 -0.64
C PHE A 117 -13.07 8.47 -1.80
N ASN A 118 -12.38 8.52 -2.94
CA ASN A 118 -12.68 7.74 -4.15
C ASN A 118 -11.90 6.41 -4.23
N GLU A 119 -11.39 5.90 -3.11
CA GLU A 119 -10.63 4.65 -3.05
C GLU A 119 -11.48 3.42 -3.48
N LEU A 120 -10.82 2.47 -4.14
CA LEU A 120 -11.45 1.21 -4.58
C LEU A 120 -11.57 0.16 -3.44
N GLY A 121 -10.97 0.41 -2.29
CA GLY A 121 -11.03 -0.43 -1.09
C GLY A 121 -10.01 -1.56 -1.07
N TRP A 122 -9.91 -2.24 0.08
CA TRP A 122 -8.79 -3.13 0.43
C TRP A 122 -8.58 -4.32 -0.51
N VAL A 123 -9.65 -4.82 -1.15
CA VAL A 123 -9.60 -5.92 -2.13
C VAL A 123 -8.87 -5.52 -3.41
N SER A 124 -8.81 -4.22 -3.73
CA SER A 124 -8.27 -3.72 -4.99
C SER A 124 -6.74 -3.65 -4.97
N GLY A 125 -6.08 -4.48 -5.78
CA GLY A 125 -4.63 -4.54 -6.02
C GLY A 125 -4.12 -3.39 -6.90
N THR A 126 -4.48 -2.16 -6.56
CA THR A 126 -4.10 -0.93 -7.27
C THR A 126 -3.51 0.06 -6.26
N ARG A 127 -3.61 1.38 -6.52
CA ARG A 127 -3.35 2.41 -5.49
C ARG A 127 -4.23 2.27 -4.24
N ALA A 128 -5.20 1.37 -4.17
CA ALA A 128 -5.93 1.12 -2.93
C ALA A 128 -5.18 0.23 -1.92
N SER A 129 -4.07 -0.39 -2.33
CA SER A 129 -3.30 -1.32 -1.48
C SER A 129 -1.79 -1.29 -1.71
N LEU A 130 -1.31 -0.46 -2.64
CA LEU A 130 0.11 -0.32 -2.99
C LEU A 130 0.55 1.15 -2.97
N ARG A 131 1.77 1.40 -2.52
CA ARG A 131 2.44 2.71 -2.47
C ARG A 131 3.91 2.58 -2.86
N ASN A 132 4.51 3.69 -3.25
CA ASN A 132 5.95 3.78 -3.46
C ASN A 132 6.61 4.62 -2.37
N THR A 133 7.94 4.64 -2.36
CA THR A 133 8.74 5.45 -1.43
C THR A 133 9.17 6.79 -2.04
N GLY A 134 8.50 7.28 -3.09
CA GLY A 134 8.85 8.58 -3.70
C GLY A 134 8.58 9.76 -2.77
N THR A 135 7.62 9.64 -1.86
CA THR A 135 7.35 10.63 -0.80
C THR A 135 6.82 9.96 0.47
N ILE A 136 7.07 10.57 1.63
CA ILE A 136 6.39 10.27 2.89
C ILE A 136 5.62 11.51 3.32
N ASN A 137 4.38 11.32 3.79
CA ASN A 137 3.54 12.39 4.30
C ASN A 137 3.53 13.59 3.34
N ASP A 138 3.34 13.34 2.03
CA ASP A 138 3.00 14.40 1.09
C ASP A 138 1.55 14.87 1.34
N LEU A 139 1.42 15.45 2.53
CA LEU A 139 0.23 16.00 3.13
C LEU A 139 -0.20 17.23 2.35
N CYS A 140 0.70 17.88 1.60
CA CYS A 140 0.36 19.03 0.78
C CYS A 140 -0.66 18.63 -0.29
N ILE A 141 -0.36 17.61 -1.10
CA ILE A 141 -1.28 17.14 -2.15
C ILE A 141 -2.57 16.55 -1.54
N LEU A 142 -2.46 15.73 -0.49
CA LEU A 142 -3.64 15.09 0.12
C LEU A 142 -4.55 16.08 0.85
N ARG A 143 -3.98 17.07 1.55
CA ARG A 143 -4.73 18.12 2.27
C ARG A 143 -5.32 19.13 1.30
N GLU A 144 -4.58 19.52 0.27
CA GLU A 144 -5.10 20.38 -0.79
C GLU A 144 -6.22 19.68 -1.57
N ARG A 145 -6.10 18.40 -1.94
CA ARG A 145 -7.22 17.63 -2.55
C ARG A 145 -8.44 17.53 -1.62
N ARG A 146 -8.23 17.44 -0.31
CA ARG A 146 -9.32 17.41 0.69
C ARG A 146 -10.04 18.76 0.81
N ILE A 147 -9.32 19.87 0.68
CA ILE A 147 -9.87 21.24 0.80
C ILE A 147 -10.43 21.73 -0.55
N ASN A 148 -9.67 21.54 -1.62
CA ASN A 148 -9.98 21.90 -2.99
C ASN A 148 -10.32 20.63 -3.79
N LYS A 149 -11.61 20.27 -3.83
CA LYS A 149 -12.13 19.21 -4.72
C LYS A 149 -11.90 19.49 -6.22
N GLU A 150 -11.43 20.69 -6.56
CA GLU A 150 -11.10 21.14 -7.92
C GLU A 150 -9.67 20.82 -8.36
N LEU A 151 -8.79 20.33 -7.47
CA LEU A 151 -7.51 19.80 -7.92
C LEU A 151 -7.74 18.65 -8.90
N PRO A 152 -6.99 18.58 -10.01
CA PRO A 152 -7.12 17.48 -10.93
C PRO A 152 -6.91 16.17 -10.18
N PRO A 153 -7.74 15.15 -10.45
CA PRO A 153 -7.54 13.85 -9.84
C PRO A 153 -6.13 13.35 -10.18
N PRO A 154 -5.52 12.55 -9.29
CA PRO A 154 -4.24 11.92 -9.58
C PRO A 154 -4.28 11.28 -10.96
N GLY A 155 -3.17 11.39 -11.69
CA GLY A 155 -3.05 10.79 -13.00
C GLY A 155 -3.44 9.30 -12.94
N PRO A 156 -3.97 8.70 -14.01
CA PRO A 156 -4.43 7.31 -13.98
C PRO A 156 -3.34 6.30 -13.61
N LEU A 157 -2.06 6.69 -13.76
CA LEU A 157 -0.89 5.88 -13.43
C LEU A 157 -0.19 6.30 -12.13
N GLU A 158 -0.63 7.41 -11.52
CA GLU A 158 -0.09 7.90 -10.25
C GLU A 158 -0.57 6.98 -9.11
N VAL A 159 0.33 6.59 -8.23
CA VAL A 159 0.06 5.71 -7.10
C VAL A 159 0.16 6.48 -5.79
N GLY A 160 1.19 7.31 -5.66
CA GLY A 160 1.49 8.10 -4.48
C GLY A 160 2.33 7.35 -3.44
N GLY A 161 2.87 8.15 -2.51
CA GLY A 161 3.71 7.71 -1.41
C GLY A 161 2.97 7.35 -0.13
N PHE A 162 3.71 6.84 0.85
CA PHE A 162 3.20 6.49 2.17
C PHE A 162 2.79 7.73 2.98
N ALA A 163 1.81 7.59 3.87
CA ALA A 163 1.31 8.70 4.67
C ALA A 163 0.57 8.23 5.93
N SER A 164 0.70 8.95 7.04
CA SER A 164 0.00 8.65 8.28
C SER A 164 -0.71 9.86 8.87
N ALA A 165 -1.56 9.58 9.86
CA ALA A 165 -2.14 10.59 10.74
C ALA A 165 -1.32 10.78 12.03
N HIS A 166 -0.29 9.95 12.24
CA HIS A 166 0.64 10.10 13.35
C HIS A 166 1.55 11.33 13.15
N PRO A 167 1.87 12.08 14.22
CA PRO A 167 2.81 13.19 14.14
C PRO A 167 4.22 12.72 13.77
N GLY A 168 4.85 13.40 12.80
CA GLY A 168 6.29 13.28 12.52
C GLY A 168 6.70 12.09 11.65
N GLY A 169 5.78 11.29 11.11
CA GLY A 169 6.16 10.14 10.29
C GLY A 169 5.08 9.07 10.14
N ILE A 170 5.53 7.85 9.82
CA ILE A 170 4.67 6.69 9.56
C ILE A 170 5.16 5.45 10.31
N ASN A 171 4.25 4.57 10.73
CA ASN A 171 4.66 3.20 11.09
C ASN A 171 4.84 2.36 9.84
N SER A 172 5.92 1.58 9.83
CA SER A 172 6.32 0.76 8.69
C SER A 172 6.78 -0.61 9.12
N VAL A 173 6.59 -1.60 8.25
CA VAL A 173 6.98 -3.00 8.45
C VAL A 173 8.04 -3.36 7.42
N PHE A 174 9.15 -3.90 7.87
CA PHE A 174 10.23 -4.40 7.03
C PHE A 174 10.00 -5.86 6.64
N ALA A 175 10.70 -6.35 5.63
CA ALA A 175 10.50 -7.70 5.10
C ALA A 175 10.89 -8.82 6.08
N ASP A 176 11.61 -8.51 7.18
CA ASP A 176 11.84 -9.42 8.31
C ASP A 176 10.70 -9.45 9.34
N GLY A 177 9.67 -8.62 9.17
CA GLY A 177 8.55 -8.46 10.10
C GLY A 177 8.82 -7.46 11.23
N SER A 178 9.99 -6.81 11.27
CA SER A 178 10.24 -5.75 12.23
C SER A 178 9.41 -4.51 11.91
N VAL A 179 8.95 -3.84 12.97
CA VAL A 179 8.16 -2.60 12.86
C VAL A 179 9.05 -1.44 13.27
N GLN A 180 9.15 -0.42 12.42
CA GLN A 180 9.91 0.79 12.72
C GLN A 180 9.10 2.03 12.36
N PHE A 181 9.36 3.11 13.08
CA PHE A 181 8.81 4.42 12.77
C PHE A 181 9.75 5.15 11.81
N ILE A 182 9.25 5.57 10.66
CA ILE A 182 10.01 6.34 9.67
C ILE A 182 9.61 7.80 9.79
N SER A 183 10.58 8.66 10.07
CA SER A 183 10.38 10.11 10.15
C SER A 183 9.97 10.69 8.79
N GLU A 184 9.14 11.72 8.80
CA GLU A 184 8.87 12.51 7.59
C GLU A 184 10.08 13.36 7.14
N ASP A 185 11.05 13.57 8.03
CA ASP A 185 12.32 14.26 7.73
C ASP A 185 13.42 13.29 7.24
N ILE A 186 13.07 12.04 6.90
CA ILE A 186 14.05 11.07 6.38
C ILE A 186 14.69 11.57 5.07
N ASP A 187 15.98 11.30 4.90
CA ASP A 187 16.67 11.59 3.65
C ASP A 187 16.03 10.81 2.49
N GLU A 188 15.72 11.50 1.40
CA GLU A 188 15.04 10.94 0.23
C GLU A 188 15.83 9.77 -0.39
N ASP A 189 17.17 9.82 -0.39
CA ASP A 189 17.98 8.72 -0.92
C ASP A 189 17.86 7.47 -0.03
N ILE A 190 17.76 7.65 1.29
CA ILE A 190 17.58 6.53 2.23
C ILE A 190 16.18 5.95 2.04
N LEU A 191 15.17 6.80 1.90
CA LEU A 191 13.80 6.38 1.65
C LEU A 191 13.67 5.58 0.35
N HIS A 192 14.30 6.02 -0.73
CA HIS A 192 14.36 5.26 -1.98
C HIS A 192 15.11 3.93 -1.83
N GLN A 193 16.21 3.91 -1.07
CA GLN A 193 16.98 2.68 -0.84
C GLN A 193 16.16 1.62 -0.09
N ILE A 194 15.46 2.01 1.00
CA ILE A 194 14.63 1.04 1.73
C ILE A 194 13.42 0.58 0.91
N GLY A 195 12.95 1.36 -0.08
CA GLY A 195 11.90 0.96 -1.01
C GLY A 195 12.36 -0.03 -2.09
N HIS A 196 13.67 -0.23 -2.22
CA HIS A 196 14.27 -1.12 -3.20
C HIS A 196 14.70 -2.45 -2.55
N ARG A 197 14.44 -3.59 -3.21
CA ARG A 197 14.80 -4.92 -2.65
C ARG A 197 16.22 -5.40 -2.98
N SER A 198 16.80 -4.88 -4.06
CA SER A 198 18.06 -5.39 -4.62
C SER A 198 18.91 -4.36 -5.40
N ASP A 199 19.11 -3.14 -4.88
CA ASP A 199 19.96 -2.12 -5.52
C ASP A 199 21.45 -2.29 -5.20
N GLY A 200 21.78 -3.10 -4.19
CA GLY A 200 23.15 -3.39 -3.75
C GLY A 200 23.86 -2.19 -3.14
N LYS A 201 23.14 -1.12 -2.80
CA LYS A 201 23.73 0.05 -2.14
C LYS A 201 23.83 -0.18 -0.64
N LEU A 202 24.88 0.38 -0.05
CA LEU A 202 24.94 0.51 1.40
C LEU A 202 23.98 1.63 1.81
N LEU A 203 23.14 1.36 2.79
CA LEU A 203 22.40 2.42 3.47
C LEU A 203 23.41 3.47 3.91
N LYS A 204 23.22 4.71 3.46
CA LYS A 204 23.97 5.84 4.00
C LYS A 204 23.70 5.86 5.51
N GLU A 205 24.75 5.82 6.33
CA GLU A 205 24.60 5.71 7.79
C GLU A 205 23.72 6.87 8.31
N CYS A 206 22.59 6.52 8.92
CA CYS A 206 21.80 7.45 9.73
C CYS A 206 22.54 7.71 11.05
N PHE A 207 22.88 8.97 11.34
CA PHE A 207 23.09 9.44 12.71
C PHE A 207 22.31 10.73 12.92
#